data_AF-A0ABD2NVL3-F1
#
_entry.id   AF-A0ABD2NVL3-F1
#
_cell.length_a   1.000
_cell.length_b   1.000
_cell.length_c   1.000
_cell.angle_alpha   90.00
_cell.angle_beta   90.00
_cell.angle_gamma   90.00
#
_symmetry.space_group_name_H-M   'P 1'
#
loop_
_entity.id
_entity.type
_entity.pdbx_description
1 polymer ?
#
loop_
_entity_poly.entity_id
_entity_poly.type
_entity_poly.pdbx_seq_one_letter_code
_entity_poly.pdbx_strand_id
1 'polypeptide(L)'
;MESNHRDIQKRIDQDIKKSLEIICPANVTSDEIVKVLRQGGRSNKIRPTKVIFSSEDVALKVLRKMSVILSTNKDRISLYEDRTEMQRSYIDTVKDGLKVLTQAGEQDI
;
A
#
# COMPACT_ATOMS: atom_id res chain seq x y z
N MET A 1 29.53 -14.52 -11.17
CA MET A 1 28.43 -14.35 -10.18
C MET A 1 28.04 -12.88 -9.95
N GLU A 2 28.88 -11.90 -10.26
CA GLU A 2 28.62 -10.47 -9.99
C GLU A 2 27.52 -9.83 -10.86
N SER A 3 27.28 -10.29 -12.10
CA SER A 3 26.29 -9.68 -12.98
C SER A 3 24.85 -9.83 -12.45
N ASN A 4 24.51 -11.00 -11.91
CA ASN A 4 23.19 -11.28 -11.35
C ASN A 4 22.86 -10.39 -10.14
N HIS A 5 23.86 -10.06 -9.31
CA HIS A 5 23.64 -9.20 -8.14
C HIS A 5 23.37 -7.75 -8.56
N ARG A 6 24.12 -7.23 -9.54
CA ARG A 6 23.89 -5.89 -10.10
C ARG A 6 22.51 -5.76 -10.74
N ASP A 7 22.04 -6.80 -11.43
CA ASP A 7 20.72 -6.79 -12.07
C ASP A 7 19.58 -6.86 -11.04
N ILE A 8 19.77 -7.55 -9.92
CA ILE A 8 18.81 -7.56 -8.80
C ILE A 8 18.74 -6.17 -8.14
N GLN A 9 19.88 -5.56 -7.84
CA GLN A 9 19.93 -4.24 -7.22
C GLN A 9 19.26 -3.17 -8.09
N LYS A 10 19.56 -3.15 -9.40
CA LYS A 10 18.90 -2.23 -10.35
C LYS A 10 17.37 -2.36 -10.34
N ARG A 11 16.84 -3.58 -10.20
CA ARG A 11 15.39 -3.81 -10.13
C ARG A 11 14.79 -3.31 -8.82
N ILE A 12 15.50 -3.50 -7.71
CA ILE A 12 15.10 -2.95 -6.41
C ILE A 12 15.07 -1.43 -6.47
N ASP A 13 16.10 -0.80 -7.02
CA ASP A 13 16.18 0.66 -7.15
C ASP A 13 15.05 1.22 -8.04
N GLN A 14 14.72 0.51 -9.13
CA GLN A 14 13.57 0.84 -9.97
C GLN A 14 12.24 0.72 -9.23
N ASP A 15 12.06 -0.33 -8.43
CA ASP A 15 10.85 -0.52 -7.63
C ASP A 15 10.71 0.57 -6.57
N ILE A 16 11.80 0.94 -5.88
CA ILE A 16 11.84 2.06 -4.93
C ILE A 16 11.45 3.36 -5.62
N LYS A 17 12.07 3.67 -6.78
CA LYS A 17 11.78 4.88 -7.54
C LYS A 17 10.31 4.97 -7.93
N LYS A 18 9.74 3.88 -8.46
CA LYS A 18 8.31 3.83 -8.83
C LYS A 18 7.39 3.97 -7.62
N SER A 19 7.70 3.28 -6.52
CA SER A 19 6.93 3.41 -5.27
C SER A 19 6.95 4.86 -4.77
N LEU A 20 8.11 5.52 -4.80
CA LEU A 20 8.23 6.94 -4.44
C LEU A 20 7.41 7.84 -5.35
N GLU A 21 7.47 7.66 -6.67
CA GLU A 21 6.66 8.44 -7.62
C GLU A 21 5.16 8.30 -7.33
N ILE A 22 4.71 7.08 -6.99
CA ILE A 22 3.30 6.81 -6.66
C ILE A 22 2.90 7.50 -5.35
N ILE A 23 3.71 7.41 -4.30
CA ILE A 23 3.35 7.92 -2.96
C ILE A 23 3.77 9.37 -2.72
N CYS A 24 4.52 9.99 -3.62
CA CYS A 24 4.99 11.38 -3.52
C CYS A 24 3.85 12.38 -3.19
N PRO A 25 2.63 12.27 -3.75
CA PRO A 25 1.50 13.13 -3.36
C PRO A 25 1.13 13.07 -1.87
N ALA A 26 1.56 12.03 -1.15
CA ALA A 26 1.41 11.93 0.29
C ALA A 26 2.38 12.83 1.09
N ASN A 27 3.33 13.51 0.43
CA ASN A 27 4.49 14.18 1.02
C ASN A 27 5.37 13.17 1.78
N VAL A 28 5.66 12.03 1.16
CA VAL A 28 6.58 11.03 1.71
C VAL A 28 7.92 11.12 1.00
N THR A 29 9.01 11.11 1.76
CA THR A 29 10.38 11.21 1.25
C THR A 29 11.09 9.84 1.29
N SER A 30 12.23 9.73 0.59
CA SER A 30 12.93 8.45 0.43
C SER A 30 13.50 7.88 1.73
N ASP A 31 13.89 8.74 2.66
CA ASP A 31 14.36 8.41 4.01
C ASP A 31 13.26 7.81 4.90
N GLU A 32 11.99 8.06 4.58
CA GLU A 32 10.85 7.46 5.28
C GLU A 32 10.51 6.05 4.75
N ILE A 33 11.15 5.58 3.67
CA ILE A 33 11.00 4.23 3.13
C ILE A 33 12.15 3.36 3.61
N VAL A 34 11.83 2.33 4.41
CA VAL A 34 12.81 1.35 4.89
C VAL A 34 13.07 0.28 3.83
N LYS A 35 12.00 -0.20 3.17
CA LYS A 35 12.12 -1.34 2.26
C LYS A 35 11.01 -1.38 1.23
N VAL A 36 11.35 -1.84 0.03
CA VAL A 36 10.39 -2.14 -1.04
C VAL A 36 10.60 -3.57 -1.51
N LEU A 37 9.52 -4.34 -1.62
CA LEU A 37 9.54 -5.76 -1.95
C LEU A 37 8.40 -6.10 -2.89
N ARG A 38 8.62 -6.99 -3.86
CA ARG A 38 7.52 -7.60 -4.60
C ARG A 38 7.04 -8.85 -3.88
N GLN A 39 5.76 -8.90 -3.52
CA GLN A 39 5.15 -10.07 -2.90
C GLN A 39 4.80 -11.12 -3.95
N GLY A 40 5.02 -12.40 -3.61
CA GLY A 40 4.69 -13.56 -4.43
C GLY A 40 5.82 -14.09 -5.34
N GLY A 41 5.65 -15.34 -5.77
CA GLY A 41 6.58 -16.07 -6.63
C GLY A 41 6.69 -15.49 -8.05
N ARG A 42 7.76 -15.84 -8.77
CA ARG A 42 7.94 -15.42 -10.17
C ARG A 42 6.83 -16.03 -11.03
N SER A 43 5.97 -15.18 -11.60
CA SER A 43 4.91 -15.58 -12.53
C SER A 43 4.73 -14.49 -13.60
N ASN A 44 3.94 -14.79 -14.63
CA ASN A 44 3.59 -13.83 -15.68
C ASN A 44 2.58 -12.75 -15.22
N LYS A 45 2.08 -12.84 -13.98
CA LYS A 45 1.16 -11.82 -13.41
C LYS A 45 1.93 -10.67 -12.78
N ILE A 46 1.36 -9.47 -12.84
CA ILE A 46 1.88 -8.31 -12.09
C ILE A 46 1.87 -8.66 -10.61
N ARG A 47 3.02 -8.49 -9.96
CA ARG A 47 3.18 -8.75 -8.53
C ARG A 47 2.93 -7.48 -7.75
N PRO A 48 2.17 -7.54 -6.64
CA PRO A 48 2.01 -6.40 -5.76
C PRO A 48 3.36 -6.00 -5.15
N THR A 49 3.53 -4.69 -4.96
CA THR A 49 4.73 -4.11 -4.34
C THR A 49 4.37 -3.69 -2.93
N LYS A 50 5.02 -4.31 -1.94
CA LYS A 50 4.94 -3.94 -0.53
C LYS A 50 5.99 -2.88 -0.23
N VAL A 51 5.55 -1.76 0.32
CA VAL A 51 6.40 -0.68 0.82
C VAL A 51 6.34 -0.72 2.34
N ILE A 52 7.51 -0.72 2.97
CA ILE A 52 7.67 -0.69 4.42
C ILE A 52 8.24 0.68 4.78
N PHE A 53 7.50 1.40 5.60
CA PHE A 53 7.87 2.73 6.07
C PHE A 53 8.64 2.68 7.39
N SER A 54 9.31 3.78 7.73
CA SER A 54 10.09 3.93 8.95
C SER A 54 9.23 4.00 10.21
N SER A 55 7.99 4.49 10.09
CA SER A 55 7.01 4.54 11.18
C SER A 55 5.59 4.29 10.69
N GLU A 56 4.71 3.94 11.63
CA GLU A 56 3.28 3.78 11.39
C GLU A 56 2.63 5.08 10.92
N ASP A 57 3.03 6.23 11.48
CA ASP A 57 2.49 7.54 11.12
C ASP A 57 2.66 7.86 9.63
N VAL A 58 3.80 7.48 9.05
CA VAL A 58 4.05 7.63 7.61
C VAL A 58 3.10 6.76 6.81
N ALA A 59 2.89 5.50 7.22
CA ALA A 59 1.95 4.60 6.57
C ALA A 59 0.51 5.17 6.61
N LEU A 60 0.09 5.69 7.78
CA LEU A 60 -1.21 6.32 7.95
C LEU A 60 -1.35 7.58 7.10
N LYS A 61 -0.30 8.40 6.98
CA LYS A 61 -0.28 9.59 6.10
C LYS A 61 -0.53 9.21 4.64
N VAL A 62 0.11 8.14 4.16
CA VAL A 62 -0.11 7.59 2.81
C VAL A 62 -1.56 7.12 2.64
N LEU A 63 -2.08 6.34 3.59
CA LEU A 63 -3.44 5.82 3.53
C LEU A 63 -4.49 6.93 3.57
N ARG A 64 -4.31 7.97 4.38
CA ARG A 64 -5.21 9.15 4.44
C ARG A 64 -5.24 9.93 3.13
N LYS A 65 -4.11 9.97 2.41
CA LYS A 65 -4.00 10.63 1.10
C LYS A 65 -4.21 9.68 -0.08
N MET A 66 -4.70 8.47 0.16
CA MET A 66 -4.89 7.46 -0.88
C MET A 66 -5.75 7.97 -2.03
N SER A 67 -6.85 8.68 -1.76
CA SER A 67 -7.71 9.27 -2.82
C SER A 67 -6.93 10.24 -3.73
N VAL A 68 -6.06 11.08 -3.14
CA VAL A 68 -5.21 12.01 -3.88
C VAL A 68 -4.18 11.24 -4.71
N ILE A 69 -3.53 10.24 -4.11
CA ILE A 69 -2.56 9.37 -4.79
C ILE A 69 -3.21 8.68 -6.01
N LEU A 70 -4.41 8.11 -5.83
CA LEU A 70 -5.12 7.37 -6.87
C LEU A 70 -5.66 8.28 -7.98
N SER A 71 -6.05 9.52 -7.67
CA SER A 71 -6.52 10.49 -8.67
C SER A 71 -5.38 11.14 -9.46
N THR A 72 -4.19 11.26 -8.85
CA THR A 72 -3.01 11.87 -9.50
C THR A 72 -2.23 10.85 -10.32
N ASN A 73 -2.36 9.55 -10.02
CA ASN A 73 -1.75 8.48 -10.80
C ASN A 73 -2.51 8.24 -12.10
N LYS A 74 -1.79 8.30 -13.23
CA LYS A 74 -2.33 8.02 -14.57
C LYS A 74 -2.62 6.52 -14.77
N ASP A 75 -1.92 5.67 -14.04
CA ASP A 75 -2.09 4.23 -14.10
C ASP A 75 -3.19 3.77 -13.14
N ARG A 76 -3.99 2.79 -13.56
CA ARG A 76 -4.99 2.13 -12.71
C ARG A 76 -4.30 1.26 -11.66
N ILE A 77 -3.87 1.88 -10.58
CA ILE A 77 -3.28 1.22 -9.42
C ILE A 77 -4.32 1.05 -8.31
N SER A 78 -4.10 0.07 -7.43
CA SER A 78 -4.79 -0.04 -6.15
C SER A 78 -3.76 0.07 -5.03
N LEU A 79 -4.15 0.72 -3.93
CA LEU A 79 -3.33 0.89 -2.75
C LEU A 79 -4.16 0.40 -1.55
N TYR A 80 -3.54 -0.36 -0.67
CA TYR A 80 -4.18 -0.92 0.52
C TYR A 80 -3.14 -1.20 1.59
N GLU A 81 -3.58 -1.19 2.83
CA GLU A 81 -2.78 -1.63 3.96
C GLU A 81 -2.53 -3.15 3.87
N ASP A 82 -1.32 -3.58 4.21
CA ASP A 82 -0.97 -5.00 4.20
C ASP A 82 -1.53 -5.71 5.44
N ARG A 83 -2.82 -6.06 5.35
CA ARG A 83 -3.54 -6.77 6.40
C ARG A 83 -3.52 -8.27 6.16
N THR A 84 -3.47 -9.04 7.24
CA THR A 84 -3.71 -10.49 7.18
C THR A 84 -5.14 -10.78 6.77
N GLU A 85 -5.40 -11.97 6.27
CA GLU A 85 -6.75 -12.40 5.89
C GLU A 85 -7.73 -12.32 7.07
N MET A 86 -7.27 -12.73 8.27
CA MET A 86 -8.04 -12.62 9.51
C MET A 86 -8.40 -11.18 9.85
N GLN A 87 -7.44 -10.24 9.73
CA GLN A 87 -7.69 -8.82 9.99
C GLN A 87 -8.68 -8.21 9.00
N ARG A 88 -8.63 -8.61 7.72
CA ARG A 88 -9.60 -8.15 6.70
C ARG A 88 -10.99 -8.64 7.03
N SER A 89 -11.14 -9.94 7.28
CA SER A 89 -12.43 -10.55 7.61
C SER A 89 -13.06 -9.91 8.85
N TYR A 90 -12.28 -9.68 9.91
CA TYR A 90 -12.76 -9.00 11.11
C TYR A 90 -13.29 -7.59 10.81
N ILE A 91 -12.55 -6.80 10.03
CA ILE A 91 -12.95 -5.42 9.70
C ILE A 91 -14.18 -5.41 8.80
N ASP A 92 -14.30 -6.34 7.87
CA ASP A 92 -15.48 -6.46 7.02
C ASP A 92 -16.73 -6.81 7.84
N THR A 93 -16.62 -7.74 8.81
CA THR A 93 -17.69 -8.03 9.76
C THR A 93 -18.10 -6.80 10.58
N VAL A 94 -17.12 -6.02 11.08
CA VAL A 94 -17.40 -4.79 11.82
C VAL A 94 -18.11 -3.76 10.95
N LYS A 95 -17.67 -3.58 9.70
CA LYS A 95 -18.31 -2.65 8.75
C LYS A 95 -19.73 -3.05 8.40
N ASP A 96 -19.97 -4.35 8.18
CA ASP A 96 -21.31 -4.87 7.89
C ASP A 96 -22.24 -4.66 9.09
N GLY A 97 -21.74 -4.93 10.31
CA GLY A 97 -22.48 -4.65 11.55
C GLY A 97 -22.84 -3.17 11.70
N LEU A 98 -21.87 -2.26 11.53
CA LEU A 98 -22.11 -0.82 11.59
C LEU A 98 -23.12 -0.37 10.54
N LYS A 99 -23.03 -0.87 9.31
CA LYS A 99 -23.97 -0.53 8.23
C LYS A 99 -25.40 -0.95 8.58
N VAL A 100 -25.59 -2.11 9.20
CA VAL A 100 -26.90 -2.56 9.67
C VAL A 100 -27.46 -1.62 10.73
N LEU A 101 -26.66 -1.22 11.72
CA LEU A 101 -27.08 -0.28 12.77
C LEU A 101 -27.44 1.11 12.21
N THR A 102 -26.62 1.63 11.28
CA THR A 102 -26.90 2.91 10.62
C THR A 102 -28.18 2.85 9.77
N GLN A 103 -28.43 1.73 9.09
CA GLN A 103 -29.65 1.50 8.31
C GLN A 103 -30.89 1.28 9.19
N ALA A 104 -30.71 0.75 10.40
CA ALA A 104 -31.76 0.59 11.41
C ALA A 104 -32.14 1.92 12.09
N GLY A 105 -31.45 3.02 11.80
CA GLY A 105 -31.78 4.35 12.31
C GLY A 105 -31.17 4.68 13.68
N GLU A 106 -30.22 3.90 14.17
CA GLU A 106 -29.42 4.27 15.35
C GLU A 106 -28.43 5.38 14.96
N GLN A 107 -28.91 6.62 15.00
CA GLN A 107 -28.10 7.84 14.91
C GLN A 107 -27.83 8.35 16.32
N ASP A 108 -26.92 7.73 17.06
CA ASP A 108 -26.21 8.37 18.18
C ASP A 108 -25.06 7.47 18.68
N ILE A 109 -23.85 7.70 18.15
CA ILE A 109 -22.56 7.48 18.85
C ILE A 109 -21.60 8.59 18.41
#